data_AF-A0A2D5EGD5-F1
#
_entry.id   AF-A0A2D5EGD5-F1
#
_cell.length_a   1.000
_cell.length_b   1.000
_cell.length_c   1.000
_cell.angle_alpha   90.00
_cell.angle_beta   90.00
_cell.angle_gamma   90.00
#
_symmetry.space_group_name_H-M   'P 1'
#
loop_
_entity.id
_entity.type
_entity.pdbx_description
1 polymer ?
#
loop_
_entity_poly.entity_id
_entity_poly.type
_entity_poly.pdbx_seq_one_letter_code
_entity_poly.pdbx_strand_id
1 'polypeptide(L)' 'MLGVLNKLHDLLDCTRKAEFLAPLALRLYLAPVFIAVGLHKAHNFDDIVAWFQYSLELPAPELMALLATSAELLGGFA' A
#
# COMPACT_ATOMS: atom_id res chain seq x y z
N MET A 1 -10.00 19.77 -41.10
CA MET A 1 -9.81 18.48 -40.39
C MET A 1 -8.81 18.58 -39.25
N LEU A 2 -7.57 19.00 -39.48
CA LEU A 2 -6.52 19.06 -38.44
C LEU A 2 -6.87 19.91 -37.21
N GLY A 3 -7.49 21.08 -37.38
CA GLY A 3 -7.83 21.96 -36.25
C GLY A 3 -8.91 21.42 -35.30
N VAL A 4 -9.83 20.59 -35.79
CA VAL A 4 -10.84 19.91 -34.95
C VAL A 4 -10.16 18.79 -34.17
N LEU A 5 -9.25 18.05 -34.82
CA LEU A 5 -8.49 16.97 -34.19
C LEU A 5 -7.60 17.48 -33.04
N ASN A 6 -6.93 18.63 -33.24
CA ASN A 6 -6.13 19.26 -32.18
C ASN A 6 -6.99 19.71 -30.99
N LYS A 7 -8.16 20.32 -31.23
CA LYS A 7 -9.07 20.73 -30.13
C LYS A 7 -9.58 19.53 -29.31
N LEU A 8 -9.85 18.40 -29.97
CA LEU A 8 -10.23 17.17 -29.27
C LEU A 8 -9.05 16.61 -28.45
N HIS A 9 -7.82 16.72 -28.95
CA HIS A 9 -6.62 16.33 -28.23
C HIS A 9 -6.39 17.21 -26.99
N ASP A 10 -6.51 18.54 -27.13
CA ASP A 10 -6.38 19.49 -26.03
C ASP A 10 -7.41 19.24 -24.91
N LEU A 11 -8.63 18.83 -25.28
CA LEU A 11 -9.68 18.42 -24.33
C LEU A 11 -9.30 17.15 -23.55
N LEU A 12 -8.69 16.16 -24.23
CA LEU A 12 -8.19 14.95 -23.57
C LEU A 12 -6.98 15.25 -22.68
N ASP A 13 -6.08 16.14 -23.10
CA ASP A 13 -4.94 16.57 -22.29
C ASP A 13 -5.36 17.22 -20.97
N CYS A 14 -6.54 17.85 -20.91
CA CYS A 14 -7.09 18.37 -19.66
C CYS A 14 -7.30 17.27 -18.60
N THR A 15 -7.61 16.03 -19.02
CA THR A 15 -7.79 14.88 -18.10
C THR A 15 -6.49 14.44 -17.42
N ARG A 16 -5.32 14.77 -18.00
CA ARG A 16 -4.01 14.46 -17.41
C ARG A 16 -3.82 15.13 -16.06
N LYS A 17 -4.45 16.29 -15.83
CA LYS A 17 -4.44 16.94 -14.50
C LYS A 17 -5.03 16.07 -13.40
N ALA A 18 -5.86 15.09 -13.74
CA ALA A 18 -6.47 14.13 -12.83
C ALA A 18 -5.72 12.79 -12.75
N GLU A 19 -4.57 12.63 -13.42
CA GLU A 19 -3.84 11.36 -13.46
C GLU A 19 -3.41 10.87 -12.07
N PHE A 20 -3.21 11.79 -11.12
CA PHE A 20 -2.88 11.48 -9.72
C PHE A 20 -4.03 10.83 -8.94
N LEU A 21 -5.29 10.94 -9.42
CA LEU A 21 -6.45 10.34 -8.75
C LEU A 21 -6.39 8.82 -8.77
N ALA A 22 -5.85 8.22 -9.85
CA ALA A 22 -5.72 6.77 -9.95
C ALA A 22 -4.78 6.19 -8.87
N PRO A 23 -3.51 6.64 -8.72
CA PRO A 23 -2.65 6.18 -7.64
C PRO A 23 -3.16 6.60 -6.25
N LEU A 24 -3.80 7.78 -6.12
CA LEU A 24 -4.39 8.22 -4.85
C LEU A 24 -5.54 7.30 -4.42
N ALA A 25 -6.45 6.95 -5.32
CA ALA A 25 -7.57 6.05 -5.03
C ALA A 25 -7.07 4.65 -4.61
N LEU A 26 -6.03 4.14 -5.29
CA LEU A 26 -5.39 2.88 -4.91
C LEU A 26 -4.81 2.94 -3.49
N ARG A 27 -4.11 4.03 -3.14
CA ARG A 27 -3.57 4.22 -1.78
C ARG A 27 -4.66 4.32 -0.74
N LEU A 28 -5.71 5.10 -0.98
CA LEU A 28 -6.84 5.22 -0.05
C LEU A 28 -7.58 3.90 0.16
N TYR A 29 -7.62 3.04 -0.86
CA TYR A 29 -8.18 1.70 -0.74
C TYR A 29 -7.29 0.77 0.11
N LEU A 30 -5.98 0.79 -0.12
CA LEU A 30 -5.03 -0.11 0.56
C LEU A 30 -4.66 0.36 1.98
N ALA A 31 -4.63 1.67 2.23
CA ALA A 31 -4.28 2.28 3.51
C ALA A 31 -5.02 1.67 4.71
N PRO A 32 -6.37 1.60 4.74
CA PRO A 32 -7.09 1.02 5.87
C PRO A 32 -6.83 -0.48 6.02
N VAL A 33 -6.58 -1.21 4.94
CA VAL A 33 -6.25 -2.65 4.99
C VAL A 33 -4.91 -2.85 5.68
N PHE A 34 -3.89 -2.11 5.26
CA PHE A 34 -2.55 -2.19 5.85
C PHE A 34 -2.54 -1.75 7.33
N ILE A 35 -3.25 -0.68 7.67
CA ILE A 35 -3.38 -0.24 9.07
C ILE A 35 -4.09 -1.31 9.91
N ALA A 36 -5.20 -1.87 9.44
CA ALA A 36 -5.96 -2.87 10.18
C ALA A 36 -5.14 -4.15 10.42
N VAL A 37 -4.47 -4.66 9.38
CA VAL A 37 -3.63 -5.86 9.49
C VAL A 37 -2.38 -5.59 10.34
N GLY A 38 -1.73 -4.44 10.16
CA GLY A 38 -0.58 -4.04 10.97
C GLY A 38 -0.93 -3.89 12.45
N LEU A 39 -2.08 -3.30 12.79
CA LEU A 39 -2.57 -3.22 14.17
C LEU A 39 -2.90 -4.60 14.73
N HIS A 40 -3.49 -5.48 13.93
CA HIS A 40 -3.74 -6.86 14.33
C HIS A 40 -2.43 -7.60 14.65
N LYS A 41 -1.39 -7.44 13.82
CA LYS A 41 -0.06 -8.01 14.10
C LYS A 41 0.60 -7.40 15.32
N ALA A 42 0.47 -6.08 15.51
CA ALA A 42 1.02 -5.42 16.68
C ALA A 42 0.37 -5.91 17.99
N HIS A 43 -0.94 -6.18 17.99
CA HIS A 43 -1.63 -6.73 19.15
C HIS A 43 -1.33 -8.22 19.41
N ASN A 44 -0.99 -8.99 18.38
CA ASN A 44 -0.70 -10.43 18.49
C ASN A 44 0.77 -10.72 18.14
N PHE A 45 1.68 -9.83 18.56
CA PHE A 45 3.05 -9.84 18.06
C PHE A 45 3.79 -11.13 18.38
N ASP A 46 3.63 -11.65 19.60
CA ASP A 46 4.27 -12.90 20.04
C ASP A 46 3.82 -14.10 19.19
N ASP A 47 2.55 -14.16 18.82
CA ASP A 47 2.01 -15.22 17.95
C ASP A 47 2.57 -15.11 16.52
N ILE A 48 2.79 -13.89 16.03
CA ILE A 48 3.43 -13.66 14.72
C ILE A 48 4.91 -14.07 14.76
N VAL A 49 5.63 -13.76 15.83
CA VAL A 49 7.01 -14.21 16.04
C VAL A 49 7.06 -15.74 16.05
N ALA A 50 6.16 -16.39 16.79
CA ALA A 50 6.05 -17.84 16.83
C ALA A 50 5.75 -18.42 15.44
N TRP A 51 4.85 -17.81 14.67
CA TRP A 51 4.56 -18.23 13.29
C TRP A 51 5.81 -18.13 12.40
N PHE A 52 6.57 -17.03 12.49
CA PHE A 52 7.81 -16.84 11.73
C PHE A 52 8.89 -17.87 12.12
N GLN A 53 8.96 -18.23 13.40
CA GLN A 53 9.94 -19.19 13.91
C GLN A 53 9.58 -20.64 13.58
N TYR A 54 8.32 -21.04 13.78
CA TYR A 54 7.93 -22.45 13.75
C TYR A 54 7.26 -22.89 12.45
N SER A 55 6.64 -21.96 11.70
CA SER A 55 5.99 -22.30 10.42
C SER A 55 6.87 -21.99 9.22
N LEU A 56 7.61 -20.87 9.28
CA LEU A 56 8.48 -20.44 8.19
C LEU A 56 9.97 -20.68 8.45
N GLU A 57 10.33 -21.05 9.69
CA GLU A 57 11.71 -21.32 10.11
C GLU A 57 12.69 -20.17 9.80
N LEU A 58 12.21 -18.92 9.89
CA LEU A 58 12.99 -17.75 9.53
C LEU A 58 14.05 -17.43 10.59
N PRO A 59 15.25 -16.98 10.18
CA PRO A 59 16.25 -16.47 11.12
C PRO A 59 15.77 -15.16 11.75
N ALA A 60 16.11 -14.94 13.03
CA ALA A 60 15.76 -13.75 13.79
C ALA A 60 14.25 -13.37 13.70
N PRO A 61 13.34 -14.27 14.14
CA PRO A 61 11.90 -14.13 13.93
C PRO A 61 11.31 -12.86 14.54
N GLU A 62 11.80 -12.42 15.71
CA GLU A 62 11.39 -11.15 16.34
C GLU A 62 11.68 -9.93 15.45
N LEU A 63 12.88 -9.86 14.87
CA LEU A 63 13.25 -8.77 13.97
C LEU A 63 12.39 -8.80 12.70
N MET A 64 12.16 -9.98 12.14
CA MET A 64 11.36 -10.14 10.93
C MET A 64 9.88 -9.77 11.17
N ALA A 65 9.30 -10.19 12.30
CA ALA A 65 7.94 -9.82 12.69
C ALA A 65 7.82 -8.30 12.93
N LEU A 66 8.83 -7.68 13.57
CA LEU A 66 8.90 -6.23 13.77
C LEU A 66 8.91 -5.50 12.43
N LEU A 67 9.80 -5.91 11.52
CA LEU A 67 9.91 -5.31 10.20
C LEU A 67 8.62 -5.45 9.40
N ALA A 68 8.02 -6.63 9.38
CA ALA A 68 6.73 -6.86 8.71
C ALA A 68 5.61 -5.99 9.29
N THR A 69 5.49 -5.94 10.62
CA THR A 69 4.46 -5.12 11.30
C THR A 69 4.67 -3.64 11.03
N SER A 70 5.92 -3.16 11.09
CA SER A 70 6.25 -1.75 10.82
C SER A 70 6.02 -1.38 9.35
N ALA A 71 6.34 -2.26 8.41
CA ALA A 71 6.11 -2.03 6.98
C ALA A 71 4.62 -1.94 6.66
N GLU A 72 3.79 -2.74 7.32
CA GLU A 72 2.33 -2.68 7.16
C GLU A 72 1.75 -1.40 7.79
N LEU A 73 2.13 -1.06 9.01
CA LEU A 73 1.63 0.16 9.66
C LEU A 73 2.07 1.42 8.91
N LEU A 74 3.35 1.55 8.60
CA LEU A 74 3.90 2.73 7.90
C LEU A 74 3.45 2.78 6.43
N GLY A 75 3.40 1.62 5.76
CA GLY A 75 2.92 1.52 4.39
C GLY A 75 1.45 1.92 4.23
N GLY A 76 0.65 1.80 5.29
CA GLY A 76 -0.72 2.31 5.32
C GLY A 76 -0.82 3.84 5.37
N PHE A 77 0.24 4.55 5.77
CA PHE A 77 0.28 6.02 5.86
C PHE A 77 1.04 6.71 4.71
N ALA A 78 1.77 5.95 3.87
CA ALA A 78 2.62 6.47 2.79
C ALA A 78 1.93 6.51 1.41
#